data_AF-K1QUM0-F1
#
_entry.id   AF-K1QUM0-F1
#
_cell.length_a   1.000
_cell.length_b   1.000
_cell.length_c   1.000
_cell.angle_alpha   90.00
_cell.angle_beta   90.00
_cell.angle_gamma   90.00
#
_symmetry.space_group_name_H-M   'P 1'
#
loop_
_entity.id
_entity.type
_entity.pdbx_description
1 polymer ?
#
loop_
_entity_poly.entity_id
_entity_poly.type
_entity_poly.pdbx_seq_one_letter_code
_entity_poly.pdbx_strand_id
1 'polypeptide(L)'
;MADRTSVCIIGHSYVKRLERFILQNPVYENLGLDEEQINVCFRSQGGLSIYGLANSSRLCAFSAVPTLCVLEIGGNDATTRPSHVIAQDIFSFANYLIHGYGVKSVIIGQLLRRDPRKSPIGYNEEVISINKHLEHLTSSEEHVHFWKHRGFWTNLAYLGRDGVHLGVDSDGCYPAPMVKYLRSIKYAVHNRVQKLKARNDMLHRLTSLKPQELRVDIERFNGEKAYAVYLSFSVGDEASKYQLQVTGYSGNAGDSLDKRSNNMKFTTRDQDNDGYSGNCAIVHKSAWWFKSCYHANPNGQYIDSEKTDGKHIAWYHWKNSWISLKSIQLMIRPRD
;
A
#
# COMPACT_ATOMS: atom_id res chain seq x y z
N MET A 1 16.35 -12.85 8.35
CA MET A 1 14.92 -13.12 8.16
C MET A 1 14.30 -11.89 7.51
N ALA A 2 13.56 -12.05 6.41
CA ALA A 2 12.83 -10.93 5.82
C ALA A 2 11.75 -10.47 6.80
N ASP A 3 11.51 -9.16 6.91
CA ASP A 3 10.51 -8.65 7.85
C ASP A 3 9.10 -9.03 7.35
N ARG A 4 8.35 -9.74 8.19
CA ARG A 4 7.03 -10.30 7.84
C ARG A 4 6.03 -9.16 7.71
N THR A 5 5.28 -9.09 6.61
CA THR A 5 4.28 -8.04 6.42
C THR A 5 3.11 -8.27 7.39
N SER A 6 2.94 -7.37 8.35
CA SER A 6 1.83 -7.41 9.30
C SER A 6 0.57 -6.78 8.70
N VAL A 7 -0.54 -7.50 8.79
CA VAL A 7 -1.85 -7.12 8.24
C VAL A 7 -2.89 -7.15 9.36
N CYS A 8 -3.67 -6.09 9.50
CA CYS A 8 -4.80 -6.04 10.43
C CYS A 8 -6.12 -5.84 9.69
N ILE A 9 -7.06 -6.77 9.86
CA ILE A 9 -8.41 -6.66 9.30
C ILE A 9 -9.33 -6.11 10.38
N ILE A 10 -9.87 -4.93 10.11
CA ILE A 10 -10.70 -4.17 11.03
C ILE A 10 -12.11 -4.10 10.47
N GLY A 11 -13.11 -4.49 11.25
CA GLY A 11 -14.48 -4.32 10.79
C GLY A 11 -15.57 -4.76 11.75
N HIS A 12 -16.80 -4.71 11.23
CA HIS A 12 -18.00 -4.97 12.02
C HIS A 12 -18.39 -6.46 12.00
N SER A 13 -19.67 -6.75 11.75
CA SER A 13 -20.25 -8.09 11.80
C SER A 13 -19.67 -9.04 10.74
N TYR A 14 -19.28 -8.54 9.57
CA TYR A 14 -18.69 -9.37 8.50
C TYR A 14 -17.31 -9.90 8.90
N VAL A 15 -16.43 -9.04 9.41
CA VAL A 15 -15.10 -9.44 9.90
C VAL A 15 -15.20 -10.37 11.09
N LYS A 16 -16.10 -10.08 12.05
CA LYS A 16 -16.32 -10.96 13.21
C LYS A 16 -16.79 -12.36 12.81
N ARG A 17 -17.63 -12.46 11.78
CA ARG A 17 -18.10 -13.74 11.23
C ARG A 17 -17.01 -14.46 10.43
N LEU A 18 -16.20 -13.72 9.66
CA LEU A 18 -15.04 -14.26 8.96
C LEU A 18 -14.01 -14.84 9.93
N GLU A 19 -13.68 -14.10 10.99
CA GLU A 19 -12.80 -14.55 12.07
C GLU A 19 -13.31 -15.85 12.70
N ARG A 20 -14.60 -15.91 13.06
CA ARG A 20 -15.22 -17.14 13.58
C ARG A 20 -15.17 -18.29 12.57
N PHE A 21 -15.43 -18.01 11.30
CA PHE A 21 -15.39 -19.02 10.24
C PHE A 21 -13.98 -19.61 10.09
N ILE A 22 -12.93 -18.79 10.15
CA ILE A 22 -11.54 -19.25 10.10
C ILE A 22 -11.19 -20.09 11.33
N LEU A 23 -11.60 -19.68 12.54
CA LEU A 23 -11.40 -20.46 13.76
C LEU A 23 -12.04 -21.86 13.70
N GLN A 24 -13.15 -22.00 12.97
CA GLN A 24 -13.83 -23.28 12.73
C GLN A 24 -13.24 -24.08 11.57
N ASN A 25 -12.41 -23.46 10.72
CA ASN A 25 -11.84 -24.05 9.51
C ASN A 25 -10.34 -23.73 9.43
N PRO A 26 -9.48 -24.43 10.19
CA PRO A 26 -8.05 -24.12 10.30
C PRO A 26 -7.28 -24.14 8.97
N VAL A 27 -7.79 -24.82 7.94
CA VAL A 27 -7.24 -24.78 6.56
C VAL A 27 -7.21 -23.36 5.97
N TYR A 28 -7.96 -22.43 6.54
CA TYR A 28 -8.01 -21.02 6.16
C TYR A 28 -7.34 -20.09 7.19
N GLU A 29 -6.59 -20.63 8.16
CA GLU A 29 -5.76 -19.85 9.07
C GLU A 29 -4.85 -18.90 8.27
N ASN A 30 -4.63 -17.70 8.81
CA ASN A 30 -3.89 -16.63 8.12
C ASN A 30 -4.47 -16.29 6.71
N LEU A 31 -5.77 -16.49 6.49
CA LEU A 31 -6.45 -16.42 5.17
C LEU A 31 -5.94 -17.46 4.14
N GLY A 32 -5.18 -18.47 4.56
CA GLY A 32 -4.42 -19.37 3.71
C GLY A 32 -3.31 -18.65 2.94
N LEU A 33 -2.70 -17.62 3.53
CA LEU A 33 -1.50 -16.94 3.02
C LEU A 33 -0.24 -17.52 3.69
N ASP A 34 0.89 -17.42 2.99
CA ASP A 34 2.20 -17.85 3.47
C ASP A 34 2.59 -17.09 4.76
N GLU A 35 2.71 -17.82 5.85
CA GLU A 35 3.01 -17.30 7.18
C GLU A 35 4.45 -16.82 7.33
N GLU A 36 5.38 -17.25 6.47
CA GLU A 36 6.73 -16.69 6.51
C GLU A 36 6.75 -15.25 5.96
N GLN A 37 5.77 -14.89 5.14
CA GLN A 37 5.71 -13.61 4.45
C GLN A 37 4.68 -12.64 5.02
N ILE A 38 3.53 -13.13 5.47
CA ILE A 38 2.38 -12.31 5.87
C ILE A 38 1.82 -12.79 7.21
N ASN A 39 1.60 -11.87 8.14
CA ASN A 39 0.89 -12.11 9.40
C ASN A 39 -0.45 -11.41 9.38
N VAL A 40 -1.56 -12.14 9.49
CA VAL A 40 -2.91 -11.56 9.54
C VAL A 40 -3.47 -11.62 10.95
N CYS A 41 -3.91 -10.48 11.47
CA CYS A 41 -4.70 -10.40 12.70
C CYS A 41 -6.06 -9.73 12.44
N PHE A 42 -7.02 -10.03 13.30
CA PHE A 42 -8.40 -9.53 13.21
C PHE A 42 -8.70 -8.62 14.39
N ARG A 43 -9.41 -7.52 14.11
CA ARG A 43 -9.99 -6.62 15.11
C ARG A 43 -11.42 -6.35 14.74
N SER A 44 -12.34 -7.04 15.42
CA SER A 44 -13.75 -7.01 15.05
C SER A 44 -14.68 -6.71 16.22
N GLN A 45 -15.70 -5.91 15.98
CA GLN A 45 -16.78 -5.66 16.94
C GLN A 45 -18.11 -5.49 16.19
N GLY A 46 -19.04 -6.40 16.44
CA GLY A 46 -20.36 -6.37 15.80
C GLY A 46 -21.20 -5.19 16.29
N GLY A 47 -22.05 -4.67 15.40
CA GLY A 47 -23.07 -3.67 15.75
C GLY A 47 -22.60 -2.22 15.87
N LEU A 48 -21.32 -1.92 15.61
CA LEU A 48 -20.83 -0.53 15.66
C LEU A 48 -21.26 0.29 14.44
N SER A 49 -21.39 1.60 14.64
CA SER A 49 -21.32 2.63 13.59
C SER A 49 -19.86 2.99 13.31
N ILE A 50 -19.61 3.72 12.22
CA ILE A 50 -18.28 4.30 11.94
C ILE A 50 -17.77 5.15 13.10
N TYR A 51 -18.65 5.93 13.73
CA TYR A 51 -18.32 6.74 14.90
C TYR A 51 -17.94 5.85 16.11
N GLY A 52 -18.72 4.81 16.38
CA GLY A 52 -18.45 3.87 17.46
C GLY A 52 -17.15 3.10 17.24
N LEU A 53 -16.80 2.80 15.99
CA LEU A 53 -15.54 2.16 15.64
C LEU A 53 -14.34 3.09 15.82
N ALA A 54 -14.41 4.32 15.32
CA ALA A 54 -13.33 5.30 15.44
C ALA A 54 -12.97 5.60 16.90
N ASN A 55 -13.94 5.54 17.80
CA ASN A 55 -13.75 5.76 19.24
C ASN A 55 -13.50 4.47 20.04
N SER A 56 -13.44 3.30 19.39
CA SER A 56 -13.18 2.05 20.08
C SER A 56 -11.68 1.88 20.35
N SER A 57 -11.29 2.04 21.61
CA SER A 57 -9.92 1.75 22.06
C SER A 57 -9.48 0.31 21.71
N ARG A 58 -10.42 -0.64 21.69
CA ARG A 58 -10.16 -2.04 21.30
C ARG A 58 -9.78 -2.19 19.83
N LEU A 59 -10.38 -1.42 18.93
CA LEU A 59 -10.15 -1.53 17.49
C LEU A 59 -8.95 -0.70 17.03
N CYS A 60 -8.65 0.40 17.74
CA CYS A 60 -7.62 1.36 17.33
C CYS A 60 -6.31 1.30 18.16
N ALA A 61 -6.24 0.54 19.26
CA ALA A 61 -5.00 0.40 20.04
C ALA A 61 -4.09 -0.70 19.49
N PHE A 62 -3.08 -0.32 18.70
CA PHE A 62 -2.05 -1.22 18.19
C PHE A 62 -0.86 -1.30 19.16
N SER A 63 -0.53 -2.51 19.63
CA SER A 63 0.74 -2.77 20.35
C SER A 63 1.95 -2.71 19.41
N ALA A 64 1.75 -3.11 18.15
CA ALA A 64 2.65 -2.91 17.03
C ALA A 64 1.81 -2.47 15.82
N VAL A 65 2.24 -1.40 15.14
CA VAL A 65 1.50 -0.81 14.02
C VAL A 65 1.54 -1.78 12.83
N PRO A 66 0.39 -2.18 12.28
CA PRO A 66 0.35 -3.04 11.10
C PRO A 66 0.87 -2.31 9.87
N THR A 67 1.52 -3.05 8.96
CA THR A 67 1.96 -2.52 7.66
C THR A 67 0.77 -2.20 6.76
N LEU A 68 -0.25 -3.07 6.79
CA LEU A 68 -1.47 -2.95 5.99
C LEU A 68 -2.70 -3.10 6.89
N CYS A 69 -3.67 -2.18 6.75
CA CYS A 69 -5.00 -2.35 7.32
C CYS A 69 -6.03 -2.65 6.22
N VAL A 70 -7.00 -3.51 6.51
CA VAL A 70 -8.19 -3.72 5.66
C VAL A 70 -9.43 -3.33 6.45
N LEU A 71 -10.21 -2.38 5.94
CA LEU A 71 -11.41 -1.83 6.57
C LEU A 71 -12.67 -2.38 5.91
N GLU A 72 -13.48 -3.07 6.70
CA GLU A 72 -14.76 -3.65 6.29
C GLU A 72 -15.89 -3.09 7.18
N ILE A 73 -16.28 -1.84 6.90
CA ILE A 73 -17.06 -0.98 7.83
C ILE A 73 -18.18 -0.21 7.11
N GLY A 74 -19.10 0.37 7.89
CA GLY A 74 -20.07 1.38 7.41
C GLY A 74 -21.48 0.87 7.05
N GLY A 75 -21.70 -0.44 6.99
CA GLY A 75 -23.01 -0.99 6.62
C GLY A 75 -24.16 -0.66 7.58
N ASN A 76 -23.91 -0.21 8.81
CA ASN A 76 -24.97 0.16 9.76
C ASN A 76 -25.39 1.63 9.68
N ASP A 77 -24.54 2.47 9.10
CA ASP A 77 -24.75 3.92 8.99
C ASP A 77 -25.47 4.30 7.70
N ALA A 78 -25.58 3.39 6.74
CA ALA A 78 -25.98 3.68 5.36
C ALA A 78 -27.28 4.47 5.22
N THR A 79 -28.23 4.36 6.15
CA THR A 79 -29.52 5.09 6.10
C THR A 79 -29.69 6.12 7.20
N THR A 80 -28.67 6.36 8.03
CA THR A 80 -28.77 7.30 9.17
C THR A 80 -28.26 8.69 8.82
N ARG A 81 -27.40 8.80 7.80
CA ARG A 81 -26.73 10.03 7.38
C ARG A 81 -26.54 10.04 5.86
N PRO A 82 -26.31 11.21 5.23
CA PRO A 82 -26.05 11.27 3.80
C PRO A 82 -24.85 10.41 3.37
N SER A 83 -24.96 9.72 2.24
CA SER A 83 -23.91 8.82 1.73
C SER A 83 -22.52 9.44 1.64
N HIS A 84 -22.41 10.69 1.17
CA HIS A 84 -21.14 11.39 1.04
C HIS A 84 -20.46 11.63 2.39
N VAL A 85 -21.23 11.90 3.45
CA VAL A 85 -20.71 12.08 4.82
C VAL A 85 -20.16 10.76 5.35
N ILE A 86 -20.88 9.66 5.14
CA ILE A 86 -20.45 8.34 5.59
C ILE A 86 -19.17 7.92 4.86
N ALA A 87 -19.11 8.11 3.53
CA ALA A 87 -17.92 7.87 2.75
C ALA A 87 -16.73 8.72 3.23
N GLN A 88 -16.96 10.01 3.50
CA GLN A 88 -15.93 10.91 4.03
C GLN A 88 -15.44 10.47 5.42
N ASP A 89 -16.31 9.99 6.30
CA ASP A 89 -15.91 9.50 7.63
C ASP A 89 -15.05 8.23 7.53
N ILE A 90 -15.45 7.27 6.68
CA ILE A 90 -14.69 6.05 6.43
C ILE A 90 -13.32 6.40 5.85
N PHE A 91 -13.26 7.32 4.89
CA PHE A 91 -12.03 7.78 4.28
C PHE A 91 -11.14 8.54 5.27
N SER A 92 -11.72 9.42 6.10
CA SER A 92 -11.00 10.14 7.15
C SER A 92 -10.40 9.17 8.17
N PHE A 93 -11.13 8.12 8.53
CA PHE A 93 -10.60 7.07 9.42
C PHE A 93 -9.44 6.30 8.78
N ALA A 94 -9.52 5.96 7.49
CA ALA A 94 -8.42 5.36 6.76
C ALA A 94 -7.16 6.27 6.76
N ASN A 95 -7.33 7.56 6.51
CA ASN A 95 -6.23 8.54 6.58
C ASN A 95 -5.66 8.68 7.99
N TYR A 96 -6.50 8.63 9.02
CA TYR A 96 -6.04 8.62 10.40
C TYR A 96 -5.18 7.39 10.74
N LEU A 97 -5.48 6.22 10.16
CA LEU A 97 -4.60 5.05 10.30
C LEU A 97 -3.23 5.29 9.64
N ILE A 98 -3.19 5.92 8.46
CA ILE A 98 -1.93 6.25 7.78
C ILE A 98 -1.13 7.30 8.57
N HIS A 99 -1.72 8.45 8.85
CA HIS A 99 -1.00 9.61 9.38
C HIS A 99 -0.94 9.65 10.90
N GLY A 100 -1.96 9.14 11.59
CA GLY A 100 -2.04 9.09 13.05
C GLY A 100 -1.29 7.90 13.64
N TYR A 101 -1.44 6.72 13.05
CA TYR A 101 -0.79 5.50 13.56
C TYR A 101 0.46 5.08 12.78
N GLY A 102 0.68 5.59 11.55
CA GLY A 102 1.84 5.21 10.74
C GLY A 102 1.66 3.91 9.94
N VAL A 103 0.43 3.49 9.67
CA VAL A 103 0.15 2.36 8.78
C VAL A 103 0.64 2.70 7.37
N LYS A 104 1.33 1.79 6.67
CA LYS A 104 1.89 2.09 5.33
C LYS A 104 0.82 2.12 4.24
N SER A 105 -0.24 1.34 4.40
CA SER A 105 -1.36 1.32 3.46
C SER A 105 -2.67 0.84 4.07
N VAL A 106 -3.79 1.36 3.59
CA VAL A 106 -5.14 0.96 3.99
C VAL A 106 -5.93 0.53 2.75
N ILE A 107 -6.66 -0.58 2.87
CA ILE A 107 -7.69 -0.99 1.92
C ILE A 107 -9.05 -0.73 2.56
N ILE A 108 -9.97 -0.10 1.82
CA ILE A 108 -11.38 0.06 2.19
C ILE A 108 -12.19 -0.90 1.33
N GLY A 109 -12.81 -1.90 1.95
CA GLY A 109 -13.72 -2.84 1.30
C GLY A 109 -15.05 -2.17 0.94
N GLN A 110 -15.64 -2.57 -0.19
CA GLN A 110 -16.95 -2.10 -0.59
C GLN A 110 -18.01 -2.50 0.46
N LEU A 111 -18.96 -1.59 0.72
CA LEU A 111 -20.15 -1.95 1.49
C LEU A 111 -20.99 -2.94 0.67
N LEU A 112 -21.57 -3.93 1.37
CA LEU A 112 -22.41 -4.95 0.77
C LEU A 112 -23.89 -4.60 0.86
N ARG A 113 -24.63 -4.96 -0.18
CA ARG A 113 -26.09 -4.85 -0.23
C ARG A 113 -26.74 -5.88 0.68
N ARG A 114 -27.96 -5.58 1.11
CA ARG A 114 -28.80 -6.45 1.94
C ARG A 114 -30.08 -6.83 1.19
N ASP A 115 -30.80 -7.83 1.68
CA ASP A 115 -32.12 -8.19 1.15
C ASP A 115 -33.07 -6.99 1.33
N PRO A 116 -33.67 -6.45 0.26
CA PRO A 116 -34.60 -5.32 0.33
C PRO A 116 -35.80 -5.58 1.24
N ARG A 117 -36.20 -6.84 1.42
CA ARG A 117 -37.34 -7.23 2.27
C ARG A 117 -36.99 -7.26 3.76
N LYS A 118 -35.70 -7.22 4.09
CA LYS A 118 -35.17 -7.31 5.47
C LYS A 118 -34.40 -6.05 5.88
N SER A 119 -34.44 -5.00 5.06
CA SER A 119 -33.65 -3.77 5.24
C SER A 119 -34.53 -2.53 5.08
N PRO A 120 -34.13 -1.38 5.65
CA PRO A 120 -34.83 -0.13 5.44
C PRO A 120 -34.95 0.21 3.94
N ILE A 121 -36.05 0.88 3.57
CA ILE A 121 -36.24 1.42 2.23
C ILE A 121 -35.08 2.36 1.88
N GLY A 122 -34.53 2.24 0.68
CA GLY A 122 -33.40 3.06 0.22
C GLY A 122 -32.02 2.59 0.67
N TYR A 123 -31.92 1.54 1.51
CA TYR A 123 -30.63 1.07 2.04
C TYR A 123 -29.63 0.71 0.94
N ASN A 124 -30.07 -0.02 -0.09
CA ASN A 124 -29.17 -0.50 -1.13
C ASN A 124 -28.74 0.63 -2.08
N GLU A 125 -29.61 1.60 -2.32
CA GLU A 125 -29.36 2.83 -3.07
C GLU A 125 -28.29 3.67 -2.36
N GLU A 126 -28.40 3.82 -1.04
CA GLU A 126 -27.38 4.50 -0.23
C GLU A 126 -26.05 3.72 -0.24
N VAL A 127 -26.06 2.39 -0.13
CA VAL A 127 -24.84 1.57 -0.26
C VAL A 127 -24.17 1.77 -1.62
N ILE A 128 -24.93 1.83 -2.72
CA ILE A 128 -24.40 2.14 -4.05
C ILE A 128 -23.75 3.54 -4.05
N SER A 129 -24.45 4.52 -3.47
CA SER A 129 -23.99 5.91 -3.38
C SER A 129 -22.69 6.03 -2.56
N ILE A 130 -22.61 5.41 -1.38
CA ILE A 130 -21.42 5.40 -0.53
C ILE A 130 -20.23 4.78 -1.25
N ASN A 131 -20.41 3.62 -1.89
CA ASN A 131 -19.34 2.95 -2.63
C ASN A 131 -18.80 3.82 -3.77
N LYS A 132 -19.66 4.56 -4.48
CA LYS A 132 -19.25 5.49 -5.54
C LYS A 132 -18.40 6.64 -4.99
N HIS A 133 -18.78 7.20 -3.84
CA HIS A 133 -18.00 8.25 -3.19
C HIS A 133 -16.64 7.72 -2.70
N LEU A 134 -16.59 6.54 -2.09
CA LEU A 134 -15.33 5.91 -1.66
C LEU A 134 -14.38 5.63 -2.83
N GLU A 135 -14.90 5.13 -3.95
CA GLU A 135 -14.11 4.94 -5.17
C GLU A 135 -13.53 6.27 -5.69
N HIS A 136 -14.32 7.34 -5.67
CA HIS A 136 -13.83 8.67 -6.06
C HIS A 136 -12.76 9.20 -5.11
N LEU A 137 -13.03 9.19 -3.80
CA LEU A 137 -12.13 9.71 -2.76
C LEU A 137 -10.77 8.99 -2.75
N THR A 138 -10.73 7.70 -3.09
CA THR A 138 -9.49 6.90 -3.08
C THR A 138 -8.76 6.86 -4.42
N SER A 139 -9.34 7.44 -5.49
CA SER A 139 -8.78 7.32 -6.85
C SER A 139 -7.44 8.02 -7.04
N SER A 140 -7.21 9.10 -6.28
CA SER A 140 -5.97 9.89 -6.30
C SER A 140 -5.00 9.54 -5.17
N GLU A 141 -5.32 8.56 -4.33
CA GLU A 141 -4.57 8.28 -3.11
C GLU A 141 -3.51 7.21 -3.31
N GLU A 142 -2.29 7.48 -2.85
CA GLU A 142 -1.18 6.51 -2.94
C GLU A 142 -1.33 5.38 -1.91
N HIS A 143 -1.79 5.73 -0.72
CA HIS A 143 -1.76 4.85 0.46
C HIS A 143 -3.12 4.25 0.83
N VAL A 144 -4.23 4.83 0.37
CA VAL A 144 -5.60 4.36 0.63
C VAL A 144 -6.24 3.80 -0.64
N HIS A 145 -6.79 2.59 -0.59
CA HIS A 145 -7.23 1.83 -1.77
C HIS A 145 -8.66 1.33 -1.59
N PHE A 146 -9.56 1.58 -2.55
CA PHE A 146 -10.89 0.97 -2.54
C PHE A 146 -10.89 -0.42 -3.18
N TRP A 147 -11.51 -1.40 -2.52
CA TRP A 147 -11.56 -2.79 -2.98
C TRP A 147 -12.98 -3.28 -3.22
N LYS A 148 -13.24 -3.74 -4.45
CA LYS A 148 -14.53 -4.29 -4.86
C LYS A 148 -14.58 -5.82 -4.69
N HIS A 149 -15.48 -6.31 -3.85
CA HIS A 149 -15.76 -7.75 -3.71
C HIS A 149 -16.50 -8.29 -4.94
N ARG A 150 -15.74 -8.86 -5.88
CA ARG A 150 -16.29 -9.45 -7.10
C ARG A 150 -17.29 -10.57 -6.77
N GLY A 151 -18.43 -10.53 -7.47
CA GLY A 151 -19.48 -11.54 -7.36
C GLY A 151 -20.43 -11.38 -6.17
N PHE A 152 -20.39 -10.25 -5.45
CA PHE A 152 -21.39 -9.86 -4.44
C PHE A 152 -22.37 -8.78 -4.94
N TRP A 153 -22.31 -8.45 -6.24
CA TRP A 153 -23.07 -7.34 -6.83
C TRP A 153 -24.11 -7.74 -7.88
N THR A 154 -24.04 -8.96 -8.42
CA THR A 154 -24.94 -9.40 -9.48
C THR A 154 -26.23 -10.02 -8.95
N ASN A 155 -26.17 -10.75 -7.83
CA ASN A 155 -27.33 -11.28 -7.13
C ASN A 155 -27.09 -11.24 -5.61
N LEU A 156 -28.17 -11.38 -4.82
CA LEU A 156 -28.13 -11.36 -3.35
C LEU A 156 -28.19 -12.78 -2.73
N ALA A 157 -28.00 -13.83 -3.53
CA ALA A 157 -28.07 -15.22 -3.08
C ALA A 157 -26.96 -15.61 -2.09
N TYR A 158 -25.98 -14.73 -1.89
CA TYR A 158 -24.93 -14.89 -0.88
C TYR A 158 -25.39 -14.55 0.54
N LEU A 159 -26.55 -13.91 0.70
CA LEU A 159 -27.09 -13.55 2.00
C LEU A 159 -27.77 -14.77 2.65
N GLY A 160 -27.60 -14.89 3.97
CA GLY A 160 -28.31 -15.86 4.76
C GLY A 160 -29.77 -15.47 4.97
N ARG A 161 -30.51 -16.29 5.73
CA ARG A 161 -31.94 -16.07 6.02
C ARG A 161 -32.25 -14.73 6.69
N ASP A 162 -31.27 -14.15 7.41
CA ASP A 162 -31.41 -12.84 8.03
C ASP A 162 -31.42 -11.70 6.99
N GLY A 163 -31.03 -11.98 5.74
CA GLY A 163 -30.99 -10.99 4.66
C GLY A 163 -29.94 -9.89 4.87
N VAL A 164 -29.07 -10.01 5.87
CA VAL A 164 -28.12 -8.97 6.27
C VAL A 164 -26.69 -9.45 6.16
N HIS A 165 -26.44 -10.72 6.45
CA HIS A 165 -25.10 -11.27 6.55
C HIS A 165 -24.89 -12.43 5.57
N LEU A 166 -23.64 -12.81 5.35
CA LEU A 166 -23.29 -13.95 4.49
C LEU A 166 -23.88 -15.26 5.01
N GLY A 167 -24.41 -16.08 4.10
CA GLY A 167 -24.80 -17.46 4.38
C GLY A 167 -23.58 -18.30 4.78
N VAL A 168 -23.75 -19.16 5.78
CA VAL A 168 -22.66 -19.97 6.37
C VAL A 168 -22.66 -21.39 5.82
N ASP A 169 -23.84 -21.93 5.50
CA ASP A 169 -24.03 -23.28 4.95
C ASP A 169 -24.96 -23.21 3.74
N SER A 170 -24.58 -23.89 2.66
CA SER A 170 -25.26 -23.79 1.38
C SER A 170 -26.51 -24.66 1.33
N ASP A 171 -27.65 -24.03 1.07
CA ASP A 171 -28.71 -24.61 0.23
C ASP A 171 -28.21 -24.79 -1.23
N GLY A 172 -27.09 -25.51 -1.44
CA GLY A 172 -26.59 -25.93 -2.76
C GLY A 172 -25.65 -25.00 -3.55
N CYS A 173 -25.28 -23.81 -3.07
CA CYS A 173 -24.41 -22.87 -3.81
C CYS A 173 -22.92 -22.98 -3.40
N TYR A 174 -22.08 -23.57 -4.26
CA TYR A 174 -20.63 -23.69 -4.08
C TYR A 174 -19.85 -22.62 -4.87
N PRO A 175 -18.79 -22.01 -4.31
CA PRO A 175 -18.35 -22.09 -2.91
C PRO A 175 -19.28 -21.28 -1.97
N ALA A 176 -19.36 -21.69 -0.71
CA ALA A 176 -20.14 -20.99 0.31
C ALA A 176 -19.82 -19.48 0.34
N PRO A 177 -20.81 -18.60 0.58
CA PRO A 177 -20.64 -17.15 0.57
C PRO A 177 -19.45 -16.65 1.41
N MET A 178 -19.24 -17.25 2.59
CA MET A 178 -18.11 -16.92 3.46
C MET A 178 -16.75 -17.28 2.84
N VAL A 179 -16.62 -18.42 2.18
CA VAL A 179 -15.40 -18.82 1.45
C VAL A 179 -15.11 -17.84 0.32
N LYS A 180 -16.15 -17.39 -0.40
CA LYS A 180 -16.03 -16.38 -1.45
C LYS A 180 -15.53 -15.04 -0.89
N TYR A 181 -16.05 -14.62 0.26
CA TYR A 181 -15.64 -13.39 0.93
C TYR A 181 -14.19 -13.50 1.43
N LEU A 182 -13.82 -14.62 2.05
CA LEU A 182 -12.45 -14.93 2.45
C LEU A 182 -11.48 -14.81 1.27
N ARG A 183 -11.81 -15.44 0.13
CA ARG A 183 -11.00 -15.35 -1.09
C ARG A 183 -10.87 -13.90 -1.56
N SER A 184 -11.95 -13.12 -1.50
CA SER A 184 -11.89 -11.70 -1.87
C SER A 184 -10.93 -10.90 -0.98
N ILE A 185 -10.97 -11.09 0.35
CA ILE A 185 -10.05 -10.44 1.29
C ILE A 185 -8.61 -10.91 1.06
N LYS A 186 -8.40 -12.23 0.90
CA LYS A 186 -7.10 -12.82 0.57
C LYS A 186 -6.49 -12.16 -0.66
N TYR A 187 -7.27 -12.00 -1.74
CA TYR A 187 -6.79 -11.35 -2.97
C TYR A 187 -6.47 -9.87 -2.76
N ALA A 188 -7.29 -9.14 -1.98
CA ALA A 188 -7.02 -7.74 -1.64
C ALA A 188 -5.66 -7.60 -0.95
N VAL A 189 -5.44 -8.41 0.09
CA VAL A 189 -4.20 -8.44 0.88
C VAL A 189 -3.03 -8.82 -0.01
N HIS A 190 -3.11 -9.97 -0.69
CA HIS A 190 -2.02 -10.48 -1.50
C HIS A 190 -1.62 -9.46 -2.59
N ASN A 191 -2.57 -8.93 -3.35
CA ASN A 191 -2.28 -7.96 -4.40
C ASN A 191 -1.62 -6.69 -3.86
N ARG A 192 -2.04 -6.22 -2.68
CA ARG A 192 -1.46 -5.02 -2.10
C ARG A 192 -0.06 -5.26 -1.55
N VAL A 193 0.15 -6.37 -0.85
CA VAL A 193 1.48 -6.76 -0.34
C VAL A 193 2.45 -6.97 -1.50
N GLN A 194 2.01 -7.66 -2.57
CA GLN A 194 2.82 -7.82 -3.78
C GLN A 194 3.12 -6.47 -4.42
N LYS A 195 2.15 -5.55 -4.54
CA LYS A 195 2.41 -4.19 -5.07
C LYS A 195 3.42 -3.40 -4.22
N LEU A 196 3.41 -3.59 -2.90
CA LEU A 196 4.39 -2.97 -1.99
C LEU A 196 5.81 -3.55 -2.19
N LYS A 197 5.94 -4.82 -2.60
CA LYS A 197 7.22 -5.48 -2.91
C LYS A 197 7.69 -5.30 -4.37
N ALA A 198 6.75 -5.22 -5.31
CA ALA A 198 6.95 -5.40 -6.74
C ALA A 198 7.83 -4.36 -7.44
N ARG A 199 8.10 -3.17 -6.87
CA ARG A 199 8.94 -2.17 -7.55
C ARG A 199 10.37 -2.65 -7.74
N ASN A 200 10.99 -3.18 -6.69
CA ASN A 200 12.38 -3.65 -6.77
C ASN A 200 12.46 -5.01 -7.46
N ASP A 201 11.49 -5.91 -7.24
CA ASP A 201 11.41 -7.18 -7.96
C ASP A 201 11.24 -6.98 -9.48
N MET A 202 10.45 -6.00 -9.89
CA MET A 202 10.28 -5.66 -11.30
C MET A 202 11.57 -5.09 -11.89
N LEU A 203 12.26 -4.19 -11.19
CA LEU A 203 13.56 -3.68 -11.64
C LEU A 203 14.58 -4.81 -11.76
N HIS A 204 14.65 -5.71 -10.77
CA HIS A 204 15.49 -6.89 -10.83
C HIS A 204 15.14 -7.77 -12.04
N ARG A 205 13.86 -8.08 -12.25
CA ARG A 205 13.40 -8.91 -13.37
C ARG A 205 13.73 -8.27 -14.72
N LEU A 206 13.46 -6.98 -14.91
CA LEU A 206 13.75 -6.28 -16.17
C LEU A 206 15.25 -6.24 -16.45
N THR A 207 16.06 -6.01 -15.42
CA THR A 207 17.52 -5.89 -15.56
C THR A 207 18.27 -7.22 -15.63
N SER A 208 17.66 -8.31 -15.16
CA SER A 208 18.20 -9.68 -15.31
C SER A 208 17.85 -10.32 -16.66
N LEU A 209 16.73 -9.93 -17.28
CA LEU A 209 16.31 -10.48 -18.57
C LEU A 209 17.19 -10.02 -19.74
N LYS A 210 17.56 -8.73 -19.75
CA LYS A 210 18.40 -8.12 -20.78
C LYS A 210 19.23 -7.00 -20.16
N PRO A 211 20.45 -6.73 -20.64
CA PRO A 211 21.20 -5.52 -20.28
C PRO A 211 20.32 -4.28 -20.45
N GLN A 212 20.26 -3.44 -19.42
CA GLN A 212 19.49 -2.20 -19.43
C GLN A 212 20.42 -0.99 -19.36
N GLU A 213 20.06 0.06 -20.08
CA GLU A 213 20.59 1.40 -19.88
C GLU A 213 19.63 2.18 -18.96
N LEU A 214 20.17 3.00 -18.06
CA LEU A 214 19.38 3.94 -17.25
C LEU A 214 19.58 5.37 -17.76
N ARG A 215 18.48 6.08 -17.97
CA ARG A 215 18.41 7.53 -18.19
C ARG A 215 17.80 8.22 -16.97
N VAL A 216 18.46 9.28 -16.51
CA VAL A 216 17.97 10.18 -15.48
C VAL A 216 17.82 11.56 -16.08
N ASP A 217 16.62 12.12 -16.07
CA ASP A 217 16.35 13.51 -16.44
C ASP A 217 15.97 14.31 -15.18
N ILE A 218 16.54 15.50 -15.03
CA ILE A 218 16.33 16.37 -13.87
C ILE A 218 16.02 17.82 -14.28
N GLU A 219 15.18 18.49 -13.50
CA GLU A 219 14.79 19.89 -13.69
C GLU A 219 14.83 20.66 -12.37
N ARG A 220 15.31 21.91 -12.41
CA ARG A 220 15.29 22.86 -11.29
C ARG A 220 14.09 23.78 -11.35
N PHE A 221 13.81 24.50 -10.27
CA PHE A 221 12.68 25.43 -10.25
C PHE A 221 12.88 26.64 -11.17
N ASN A 222 14.12 27.02 -11.43
CA ASN A 222 14.47 28.05 -12.41
C ASN A 222 14.38 27.57 -13.88
N GLY A 223 14.00 26.31 -14.12
CA GLY A 223 13.84 25.73 -15.45
C GLY A 223 15.12 25.16 -16.08
N GLU A 224 16.28 25.24 -15.41
CA GLU A 224 17.48 24.51 -15.86
C GLU A 224 17.21 23.00 -15.88
N LYS A 225 17.70 22.32 -16.93
CA LYS A 225 17.56 20.87 -17.10
C LYS A 225 18.92 20.23 -17.31
N ALA A 226 19.07 19.01 -16.79
CA ALA A 226 20.26 18.20 -17.00
C ALA A 226 19.88 16.72 -17.06
N TYR A 227 20.84 15.89 -17.41
CA TYR A 227 20.65 14.45 -17.48
C TYR A 227 21.90 13.65 -17.13
N ALA A 228 21.68 12.42 -16.71
CA ALA A 228 22.69 11.37 -16.56
C ALA A 228 22.24 10.12 -17.32
N VAL A 229 23.18 9.41 -17.93
CA VAL A 229 22.99 8.13 -18.61
C VAL A 229 24.01 7.14 -18.08
N TYR A 230 23.58 5.92 -17.80
CA TYR A 230 24.43 4.80 -17.38
C TYR A 230 24.26 3.65 -18.37
N LEU A 231 25.33 3.33 -19.10
CA LEU A 231 25.32 2.29 -20.15
C LEU A 231 24.87 0.92 -19.66
N SER A 232 25.14 0.61 -18.39
CA SER A 232 24.65 -0.59 -17.71
C SER A 232 23.99 -0.19 -16.40
N PHE A 233 22.80 -0.72 -16.17
CA PHE A 233 22.04 -0.61 -14.94
C PHE A 233 21.44 -1.98 -14.60
N SER A 234 21.73 -2.48 -13.40
CA SER A 234 21.09 -3.68 -12.90
C SER A 234 20.82 -3.62 -11.40
N VAL A 235 19.82 -4.39 -10.99
CA VAL A 235 19.37 -4.52 -9.61
C VAL A 235 19.39 -5.99 -9.25
N GLY A 236 20.04 -6.35 -8.15
CA GLY A 236 20.04 -7.71 -7.62
C GLY A 236 18.66 -8.18 -7.14
N ASP A 237 18.56 -9.45 -6.76
CA ASP A 237 17.35 -10.03 -6.17
C ASP A 237 17.15 -9.62 -4.69
N GLU A 238 16.08 -10.11 -4.06
CA GLU A 238 15.82 -9.85 -2.63
C GLU A 238 16.93 -10.41 -1.72
N ALA A 239 17.54 -11.54 -2.07
CA ALA A 239 18.61 -12.18 -1.30
C ALA A 239 19.89 -11.32 -1.24
N SER A 240 20.23 -10.67 -2.35
CA SER A 240 21.30 -9.66 -2.43
C SER A 240 20.88 -8.28 -1.94
N LYS A 241 19.67 -8.14 -1.37
CA LYS A 241 19.09 -6.86 -0.90
C LYS A 241 19.01 -5.82 -2.03
N TYR A 242 18.64 -6.28 -3.21
CA TYR A 242 18.45 -5.47 -4.40
C TYR A 242 19.67 -4.61 -4.73
N GLN A 243 20.88 -5.16 -4.60
CA GLN A 243 22.12 -4.42 -4.79
C GLN A 243 22.15 -3.71 -6.16
N LEU A 244 22.50 -2.42 -6.17
CA LEU A 244 22.62 -1.62 -7.40
C LEU A 244 23.96 -1.87 -8.07
N GLN A 245 23.95 -2.04 -9.39
CA GLN A 245 25.15 -1.96 -10.21
C GLN A 245 24.93 -1.01 -11.39
N VAL A 246 25.80 -0.01 -11.51
CA VAL A 246 25.82 0.93 -12.62
C VAL A 246 27.22 1.11 -13.18
N THR A 247 27.34 1.22 -14.51
CA THR A 247 28.60 1.55 -15.19
C THR A 247 28.38 2.40 -16.43
N GLY A 248 29.45 3.01 -16.94
CA GLY A 248 29.42 3.79 -18.17
C GLY A 248 28.62 5.09 -18.05
N TYR A 249 28.88 5.87 -17.00
CA TYR A 249 28.25 7.17 -16.86
C TYR A 249 28.57 8.10 -18.04
N SER A 250 27.56 8.84 -18.49
CA SER A 250 27.68 9.99 -19.40
C SER A 250 26.56 11.01 -19.12
N GLY A 251 26.68 12.22 -19.65
CA GLY A 251 25.69 13.29 -19.49
C GLY A 251 26.24 14.53 -18.78
N ASN A 252 25.36 15.50 -18.52
CA ASN A 252 25.71 16.83 -18.02
C ASN A 252 25.23 17.12 -16.58
N ALA A 253 24.61 16.14 -15.91
CA ALA A 253 24.16 16.27 -14.52
C ALA A 253 25.25 15.90 -13.48
N GLY A 254 26.39 15.35 -13.92
CA GLY A 254 27.39 14.75 -13.03
C GLY A 254 26.96 13.38 -12.49
N ASP A 255 27.92 12.56 -12.06
CA ASP A 255 27.66 11.17 -11.67
C ASP A 255 27.28 11.02 -10.18
N SER A 256 25.98 11.12 -9.87
CA SER A 256 25.49 10.94 -8.48
C SER A 256 25.11 9.51 -8.11
N LEU A 257 25.21 8.55 -9.04
CA LEU A 257 25.20 7.12 -8.73
C LEU A 257 26.62 6.55 -8.61
N ASP A 258 27.58 7.39 -8.24
CA ASP A 258 28.97 7.01 -7.97
C ASP A 258 29.10 6.02 -6.79
N LYS A 259 30.30 5.91 -6.21
CA LYS A 259 30.58 5.05 -5.05
C LYS A 259 29.67 5.26 -3.83
N ARG A 260 28.84 6.32 -3.76
CA ARG A 260 27.82 6.50 -2.72
C ARG A 260 26.53 5.73 -2.96
N SER A 261 26.29 5.25 -4.19
CA SER A 261 25.13 4.41 -4.54
C SER A 261 25.53 3.11 -5.24
N ASN A 262 26.52 3.14 -6.13
CA ASN A 262 26.97 1.95 -6.86
C ASN A 262 27.49 0.87 -5.92
N ASN A 263 27.12 -0.38 -6.21
CA ASN A 263 27.36 -1.57 -5.39
C ASN A 263 26.76 -1.53 -3.98
N MET A 264 25.90 -0.56 -3.66
CA MET A 264 25.21 -0.51 -2.36
C MET A 264 23.92 -1.33 -2.40
N LYS A 265 23.53 -1.80 -1.21
CA LYS A 265 22.25 -2.49 -0.99
C LYS A 265 21.14 -1.46 -0.81
N PHE A 266 19.90 -1.85 -1.08
CA PHE A 266 18.77 -0.95 -0.91
C PHE A 266 18.43 -0.82 0.58
N THR A 267 18.41 0.42 1.08
CA THR A 267 18.12 0.73 2.49
C THR A 267 16.79 1.44 2.60
N THR A 268 16.00 1.02 3.57
CA THR A 268 14.72 1.60 3.95
C THR A 268 14.73 1.92 5.44
N ARG A 269 13.69 2.62 5.92
CA ARG A 269 13.54 2.93 7.34
C ARG A 269 13.51 1.67 8.23
N ASP A 270 13.00 0.57 7.70
CA ASP A 270 12.81 -0.72 8.38
C ASP A 270 13.92 -1.75 8.08
N GLN A 271 14.74 -1.56 7.04
CA GLN A 271 15.89 -2.42 6.75
C GLN A 271 17.13 -1.57 6.48
N ASP A 272 17.98 -1.47 7.50
CA ASP A 272 19.28 -0.80 7.39
C ASP A 272 20.31 -1.71 6.72
N ASN A 273 20.63 -1.40 5.46
CA ASN A 273 21.65 -2.09 4.68
C ASN A 273 22.77 -1.13 4.22
N ASP A 274 22.83 0.07 4.81
CA ASP A 274 23.82 1.08 4.45
C ASP A 274 25.09 0.96 5.32
N GLY A 275 26.10 1.78 5.01
CA GLY A 275 27.40 1.77 5.69
C GLY A 275 27.58 2.93 6.68
N TYR A 276 26.52 3.68 6.99
CA TYR A 276 26.55 4.73 8.00
C TYR A 276 26.40 4.13 9.40
N SER A 277 26.87 4.85 10.43
CA SER A 277 26.75 4.39 11.82
C SER A 277 25.32 4.50 12.37
N GLY A 278 24.44 5.22 11.69
CA GLY A 278 22.99 5.18 11.88
C GLY A 278 22.31 4.82 10.57
N ASN A 279 21.00 5.02 10.48
CA ASN A 279 20.23 4.65 9.28
C ASN A 279 19.99 5.88 8.39
N CYS A 280 20.56 5.90 7.18
CA CYS A 280 20.39 7.02 6.24
C CYS A 280 18.94 7.21 5.81
N ALA A 281 18.16 6.13 5.69
CA ALA A 281 16.74 6.22 5.36
C ALA A 281 15.92 6.92 6.44
N ILE A 282 16.32 6.81 7.72
CA ILE A 282 15.70 7.57 8.81
C ILE A 282 16.09 9.05 8.74
N VAL A 283 17.39 9.34 8.60
CA VAL A 283 17.92 10.71 8.59
C VAL A 283 17.34 11.53 7.43
N HIS A 284 17.27 10.91 6.24
CA HIS A 284 16.87 11.57 5.00
C HIS A 284 15.42 11.30 4.60
N LYS A 285 14.66 10.55 5.42
CA LYS A 285 13.25 10.21 5.20
C LYS A 285 12.97 9.65 3.80
N SER A 286 13.86 8.80 3.32
CA SER A 286 13.87 8.29 1.95
C SER A 286 14.35 6.85 1.91
N ALA A 287 14.09 6.13 0.82
CA ALA A 287 14.64 4.81 0.57
C ALA A 287 15.54 4.86 -0.67
N TRP A 288 16.77 4.36 -0.56
CA TRP A 288 17.73 4.41 -1.66
C TRP A 288 18.85 3.39 -1.46
N TRP A 289 19.68 3.24 -2.49
CA TRP A 289 20.98 2.58 -2.39
C TRP A 289 21.97 3.50 -1.66
N PHE A 290 21.86 3.55 -0.33
CA PHE A 290 22.67 4.41 0.52
C PHE A 290 24.03 3.78 0.83
N LYS A 291 25.06 4.63 0.93
CA LYS A 291 26.36 4.27 1.51
C LYS A 291 26.57 4.95 2.87
N SER A 292 26.76 6.27 2.88
CA SER A 292 26.96 7.07 4.10
C SER A 292 26.97 8.59 3.79
N CYS A 293 25.88 9.22 3.35
CA CYS A 293 24.61 8.62 2.99
C CYS A 293 24.46 8.54 1.48
N TYR A 294 24.37 9.66 0.76
CA TYR A 294 24.12 9.64 -0.69
C TYR A 294 24.73 10.82 -1.43
N HIS A 295 24.83 10.67 -2.76
CA HIS A 295 24.93 11.78 -3.71
C HIS A 295 23.65 11.94 -4.56
N ALA A 296 22.86 10.88 -4.75
CA ALA A 296 21.51 10.97 -5.33
C ALA A 296 20.43 10.60 -4.30
N ASN A 297 19.34 11.36 -4.25
CA ASN A 297 18.16 11.04 -3.45
C ASN A 297 16.87 11.31 -4.25
N PRO A 298 16.57 10.53 -5.30
CA PRO A 298 15.38 10.76 -6.13
C PRO A 298 14.07 10.46 -5.40
N ASN A 299 14.11 9.68 -4.31
CA ASN A 299 12.95 9.38 -3.46
C ASN A 299 12.82 10.34 -2.25
N GLY A 300 13.57 11.45 -2.26
CA GLY A 300 13.49 12.47 -1.21
C GLY A 300 12.14 13.20 -1.19
N GLN A 301 11.87 13.94 -0.12
CA GLN A 301 10.65 14.72 0.02
C GLN A 301 10.57 15.81 -1.05
N TYR A 302 9.50 15.82 -1.83
CA TYR A 302 9.19 16.90 -2.77
C TYR A 302 8.84 18.20 -2.03
N ILE A 303 9.25 19.34 -2.60
CA ILE A 303 8.92 20.68 -2.11
C ILE A 303 8.57 21.59 -3.30
N ASP A 304 7.98 22.76 -3.04
CA ASP A 304 7.48 23.70 -4.04
C ASP A 304 8.46 24.82 -4.41
N SER A 305 9.65 24.82 -3.83
CA SER A 305 10.65 25.87 -3.95
C SER A 305 12.07 25.33 -3.73
N GLU A 306 13.09 25.98 -4.30
CA GLU A 306 14.48 25.55 -4.13
C GLU A 306 14.95 25.70 -2.68
N LYS A 307 15.40 24.60 -2.09
CA LYS A 307 16.08 24.58 -0.78
C LYS A 307 17.29 23.66 -0.86
N THR A 308 18.31 24.01 -0.09
CA THR A 308 19.50 23.16 0.07
C THR A 308 19.39 22.39 1.39
N ASP A 309 18.84 21.18 1.33
CA ASP A 309 18.69 20.29 2.48
C ASP A 309 18.78 18.82 2.03
N GLY A 310 19.37 17.98 2.88
CA GLY A 310 19.59 16.57 2.60
C GLY A 310 18.34 15.68 2.63
N LYS A 311 17.14 16.20 2.83
CA LYS A 311 15.90 15.38 2.88
C LYS A 311 15.10 15.44 1.59
N HIS A 312 15.47 16.34 0.67
CA HIS A 312 14.72 16.59 -0.54
C HIS A 312 15.23 15.80 -1.74
N ILE A 313 14.45 15.83 -2.81
CA ILE A 313 14.84 15.29 -4.10
C ILE A 313 16.10 16.02 -4.57
N ALA A 314 17.24 15.34 -4.67
CA ALA A 314 18.51 15.97 -4.97
C ALA A 314 19.42 15.08 -5.83
N TRP A 315 20.27 15.73 -6.64
CA TRP A 315 21.34 15.12 -7.43
C TRP A 315 22.63 15.92 -7.22
N TYR A 316 23.45 15.51 -6.26
CA TYR A 316 24.53 16.32 -5.69
C TYR A 316 25.50 16.88 -6.72
N HIS A 317 25.99 16.05 -7.64
CA HIS A 317 26.97 16.50 -8.64
C HIS A 317 26.37 17.51 -9.63
N TRP A 318 25.05 17.64 -9.67
CA TRP A 318 24.45 18.76 -10.36
C TRP A 318 24.56 20.02 -9.48
N LYS A 319 25.48 20.90 -9.85
CA LYS A 319 25.87 22.12 -9.10
C LYS A 319 26.62 21.86 -7.79
N ASN A 320 27.09 20.63 -7.55
CA ASN A 320 27.86 20.26 -6.35
C ASN A 320 27.15 20.63 -5.03
N SER A 321 25.83 20.46 -4.99
CA SER A 321 24.98 20.88 -3.86
C SER A 321 23.76 19.96 -3.70
N TRP A 322 23.20 19.89 -2.49
CA TRP A 322 21.91 19.25 -2.24
C TRP A 322 20.73 20.19 -2.51
N ILE A 323 20.82 20.97 -3.57
CA ILE A 323 19.69 21.81 -4.00
C ILE A 323 18.55 20.92 -4.48
N SER A 324 17.35 21.20 -4.00
CA SER A 324 16.16 20.42 -4.32
C SER A 324 15.74 20.57 -5.79
N LEU A 325 15.36 19.47 -6.42
CA LEU A 325 14.90 19.42 -7.80
C LEU A 325 13.38 19.64 -7.88
N LYS A 326 12.94 20.31 -8.95
CA LYS A 326 11.52 20.42 -9.32
C LYS A 326 11.01 19.12 -9.93
N SER A 327 11.84 18.39 -10.66
CA SER A 327 11.49 17.05 -11.13
C SER A 327 12.72 16.17 -11.31
N ILE A 328 12.51 14.87 -11.17
CA ILE A 328 13.48 13.83 -11.50
C ILE A 328 12.73 12.66 -12.12
N GLN A 329 13.25 12.09 -13.20
CA GLN A 329 12.67 10.94 -13.89
C GLN A 329 13.77 9.92 -14.15
N LEU A 330 13.56 8.69 -13.67
CA LEU A 330 14.45 7.55 -13.93
C LEU A 330 13.74 6.61 -14.90
N MET A 331 14.38 6.31 -16.01
CA MET A 331 13.83 5.51 -17.10
C MET A 331 14.85 4.48 -17.55
N ILE A 332 14.43 3.24 -17.76
CA ILE A 332 15.31 2.18 -18.27
C ILE A 332 14.87 1.75 -19.66
N ARG A 333 15.83 1.34 -20.49
CA ARG A 333 15.57 0.72 -21.79
C ARG A 333 16.51 -0.46 -22.03
N PRO A 334 16.06 -1.52 -22.72
CA PRO A 334 16.94 -2.60 -23.13
C PRO A 334 18.05 -2.08 -24.04
N ARG A 335 19.25 -2.63 -23.89
CA ARG A 335 20.31 -2.53 -24.90
C ARG A 335 20.28 -3.79 -25.75
N ASP A 336 20.26 -3.58 -27.06
CA ASP A 336 20.39 -4.63 -28.07
C ASP A 336 21.83 -5.14 -28.18
#